data_AF-A0A0B7JYB5-F1
#
_entry.id   AF-A0A0B7JYB5-F1
#
_cell.length_a   1.000
_cell.length_b   1.000
_cell.length_c   1.000
_cell.angle_alpha   90.00
_cell.angle_beta   90.00
_cell.angle_gamma   90.00
#
_symmetry.space_group_name_H-M   'P 1'
#
loop_
_entity.id
_entity.type
_entity.pdbx_description
1 polymer ?
#
loop_
_entity_poly.entity_id
_entity_poly.type
_entity_poly.pdbx_seq_one_letter_code
_entity_poly.pdbx_strand_id
1 'polypeptide(L)'
;MSDPLLTSLCSICHTSPPKYKCPRCGTRTCSLPCTKKHKSWAECPGTRDPTVYKARKDLRTAAGIDHDYNFLHGMEVAMQRTEKHLVEDRGLVQTEELRPLTMQEVKWKVGRDGRKRKVLVTRVLREAKGRVFERFL
;
A
#
# COMPACT_ATOMS: atom_id res chain seq x y z
N MET A 1 44.32 -16.10 -17.86
CA MET A 1 43.46 -15.20 -17.05
C MET A 1 42.17 -15.96 -16.79
N SER A 2 41.77 -16.10 -15.53
CA SER A 2 40.59 -16.90 -15.16
C SER A 2 39.31 -16.25 -15.66
N ASP A 3 38.49 -17.00 -16.39
CA ASP A 3 37.19 -16.52 -16.87
C ASP A 3 36.30 -16.09 -15.70
N PRO A 4 35.61 -14.93 -15.80
CA PRO A 4 34.74 -14.46 -14.74
C PRO A 4 33.55 -15.42 -14.57
N LEU A 5 33.29 -15.83 -13.32
CA LEU A 5 32.12 -16.65 -13.00
C LEU A 5 30.85 -15.94 -13.46
N LEU A 6 29.90 -16.67 -14.05
CA LEU A 6 28.63 -16.13 -14.55
C LEU A 6 27.83 -15.36 -13.47
N THR A 7 28.06 -15.67 -12.19
CA THR A 7 27.48 -14.99 -11.01
C THR A 7 28.00 -13.56 -10.80
N SER A 8 29.14 -13.22 -11.39
CA SER A 8 29.75 -11.88 -11.34
C SER A 8 29.29 -10.96 -12.47
N LEU A 9 28.60 -11.50 -13.47
CA LEU A 9 28.12 -10.77 -14.64
C LEU A 9 26.63 -10.41 -14.49
N CYS A 10 26.15 -9.53 -15.37
CA CYS A 10 24.74 -9.17 -15.41
C CYS A 10 23.86 -10.42 -15.60
N SER A 11 22.82 -10.56 -14.77
CA SER A 11 21.89 -11.69 -14.82
C SER A 11 20.96 -11.74 -16.05
N ILE A 12 21.11 -10.79 -16.99
CA ILE A 12 20.25 -10.68 -18.18
C ILE A 12 21.07 -10.85 -19.45
N CYS A 13 22.20 -10.13 -19.60
CA CYS A 13 23.03 -10.24 -20.80
C CYS A 13 24.29 -11.10 -20.62
N HIS A 14 24.70 -11.38 -19.37
CA HIS A 14 25.92 -12.13 -19.04
C HIS A 14 27.21 -11.63 -19.72
N THR A 15 27.26 -10.39 -20.21
CA THR A 15 28.43 -9.85 -20.94
C THR A 15 29.30 -8.93 -20.08
N SER A 16 28.66 -8.12 -19.23
CA SER A 16 29.31 -7.05 -18.47
C SER A 16 28.99 -7.15 -16.99
N PRO A 17 29.87 -6.64 -16.10
CA PRO A 17 29.61 -6.61 -14.67
C PRO A 17 28.36 -5.76 -14.36
N PRO A 18 27.54 -6.16 -13.37
CA PRO A 18 26.32 -5.45 -13.01
C PRO A 18 26.63 -4.12 -12.30
N LYS A 19 25.89 -3.07 -12.65
CA LYS A 19 25.98 -1.73 -12.06
C LYS A 19 24.79 -1.41 -11.14
N TYR A 20 23.65 -2.05 -11.37
CA TYR A 20 22.39 -1.81 -10.68
C TYR A 20 21.88 -3.09 -10.02
N LYS A 21 21.07 -2.92 -8.97
CA LYS A 21 20.39 -4.01 -8.25
C LYS A 21 18.91 -3.66 -8.10
N CYS A 22 18.03 -4.59 -8.49
CA CYS A 22 16.59 -4.39 -8.34
C CYS A 22 16.20 -4.38 -6.84
N PRO A 23 15.45 -3.37 -6.34
CA PRO A 23 15.08 -3.30 -4.93
C PRO A 23 13.98 -4.29 -4.52
N ARG A 24 13.28 -4.91 -5.48
CA ARG A 24 12.25 -5.93 -5.22
C ARG A 24 12.87 -7.32 -5.07
N CYS A 25 13.53 -7.79 -6.13
CA CYS A 25 14.01 -9.18 -6.27
C CYS A 25 15.53 -9.32 -6.16
N GLY A 26 16.28 -8.22 -6.07
CA GLY A 26 17.73 -8.26 -5.95
C GLY A 26 18.50 -8.58 -7.24
N THR A 27 17.82 -8.75 -8.38
CA THR A 27 18.46 -9.04 -9.67
C THR A 27 19.50 -7.98 -10.04
N ARG A 28 20.70 -8.44 -10.44
CA ARG A 28 21.85 -7.58 -10.75
C ARG A 28 21.90 -7.31 -12.25
N THR A 29 21.88 -6.04 -12.64
CA THR A 29 21.80 -5.61 -14.04
C THR A 29 22.89 -4.60 -14.39
N CYS A 30 23.42 -4.63 -15.61
CA CYS A 30 24.51 -3.72 -16.01
C CYS A 30 24.04 -2.36 -16.55
N SER A 31 22.79 -2.28 -17.02
CA SER A 31 22.29 -1.12 -17.76
C SER A 31 20.76 -1.04 -17.69
N LEU A 32 20.21 0.14 -17.97
CA LEU A 32 18.77 0.37 -18.03
C LEU A 32 17.99 -0.61 -18.91
N PRO A 33 18.43 -0.99 -20.14
CA PRO A 33 17.71 -1.98 -20.93
C PRO A 33 17.66 -3.35 -20.24
N CYS A 34 18.73 -3.78 -19.55
CA CYS A 34 18.69 -5.00 -18.74
C CYS A 34 17.75 -4.87 -17.54
N THR A 35 17.70 -3.68 -16.93
CA THR A 35 16.73 -3.38 -15.87
C THR A 35 15.29 -3.47 -16.38
N LYS A 36 14.98 -2.93 -17.57
CA LYS A 36 13.63 -3.02 -18.14
C LYS A 36 13.27 -4.45 -18.56
N LYS A 37 14.20 -5.16 -19.20
CA LYS A 37 14.01 -6.56 -19.62
C LYS A 37 13.71 -7.50 -18.46
N HIS A 38 14.44 -7.38 -17.33
CA HIS A 38 14.13 -8.24 -16.19
C HIS A 38 12.75 -7.93 -15.60
N LYS A 39 12.34 -6.65 -15.56
CA LYS A 39 11.01 -6.27 -15.07
C LYS A 39 9.90 -6.86 -15.93
N SER A 40 10.06 -6.84 -17.25
CA SER A 40 9.07 -7.43 -18.17
C SER A 40 9.05 -8.95 -18.09
N TRP A 41 10.21 -9.62 -18.12
CA TRP A 41 10.26 -11.08 -18.20
C TRP A 41 9.91 -11.77 -16.88
N ALA A 42 10.28 -11.16 -15.75
CA ALA A 42 10.01 -11.70 -14.42
C ALA A 42 8.77 -11.08 -13.78
N GLU A 43 7.95 -10.33 -14.55
CA GLU A 43 6.79 -9.59 -14.07
C GLU A 43 7.06 -8.82 -12.77
N CYS A 44 8.24 -8.21 -12.69
CA CYS A 44 8.73 -7.59 -11.47
C CYS A 44 8.36 -6.10 -11.45
N PRO A 45 7.60 -5.62 -10.43
CA PRO A 45 7.22 -4.21 -10.34
C PRO A 45 8.45 -3.31 -10.16
N GLY A 46 9.54 -3.87 -9.60
CA GLY A 46 10.78 -3.15 -9.35
C GLY A 46 10.69 -2.10 -8.25
N THR A 47 9.61 -2.10 -7.47
CA THR A 47 9.42 -1.34 -6.24
C THR A 47 9.58 -2.28 -5.05
N ARG A 48 10.22 -1.80 -3.99
CA ARG A 48 10.36 -2.57 -2.75
C ARG A 48 8.97 -2.84 -2.17
N ASP A 49 8.75 -4.05 -1.65
CA ASP A 49 7.56 -4.33 -0.86
C ASP A 49 7.74 -3.82 0.58
N PRO A 50 6.92 -2.86 1.05
CA PRO A 50 6.96 -2.48 2.45
C PRO A 50 6.24 -3.49 3.36
N THR A 51 5.38 -4.38 2.84
CA THR A 51 4.54 -5.26 3.68
C THR A 51 5.09 -6.67 3.83
N VAL A 52 6.30 -6.94 3.32
CA VAL A 52 6.95 -8.24 3.47
C VAL A 52 7.18 -8.54 4.95
N TYR A 53 6.80 -9.76 5.34
CA TYR A 53 6.99 -10.27 6.68
C TYR A 53 8.45 -10.15 7.12
N LYS A 54 8.67 -9.56 8.30
CA LYS A 54 9.94 -9.55 9.01
C LYS A 54 9.78 -10.26 10.35
N ALA A 55 10.75 -11.09 10.69
CA ALA A 55 10.77 -11.72 12.00
C ALA A 55 10.94 -10.66 13.10
N ARG A 56 10.41 -10.92 14.30
CA ARG A 56 10.46 -9.98 15.43
C ARG A 56 11.89 -9.51 15.76
N LYS A 57 12.87 -10.39 15.61
CA LYS A 57 14.29 -10.08 15.81
C LYS A 57 14.81 -9.00 14.86
N ASP A 58 14.34 -9.00 13.61
CA ASP A 58 14.79 -8.06 12.57
C ASP A 58 14.01 -6.75 12.68
N LEU A 59 12.76 -6.82 13.17
CA LEU A 59 11.92 -5.65 13.43
C LEU A 59 12.38 -4.85 14.65
N ARG A 60 12.84 -5.51 15.72
CA ARG A 60 13.29 -4.87 16.97
C ARG A 60 14.70 -4.27 16.84
N THR A 61 14.94 -3.58 15.74
CA THR A 61 16.17 -2.83 15.44
C THR A 61 15.78 -1.41 15.03
N ALA A 62 16.69 -0.43 15.16
CA ALA A 62 16.41 0.95 14.74
C ALA A 62 15.96 1.01 13.27
N ALA A 63 16.69 0.34 12.37
CA ALA A 63 16.33 0.26 10.95
C ALA A 63 14.99 -0.46 10.68
N GLY A 64 14.61 -1.40 11.55
CA GLY A 64 13.31 -2.08 11.50
C GLY A 64 12.16 -1.13 11.86
N ILE A 65 12.33 -0.36 12.93
CA ILE A 65 11.35 0.64 13.37
C ILE A 65 11.22 1.78 12.36
N ASP A 66 12.35 2.30 11.86
CA ASP A 66 12.37 3.37 10.86
C ASP A 66 11.63 2.96 9.58
N HIS A 67 11.78 1.70 9.17
CA HIS A 67 11.08 1.18 8.01
C HIS A 67 9.55 1.25 8.18
N ASP A 68 9.02 0.81 9.32
CA ASP A 68 7.59 0.79 9.57
C ASP A 68 7.05 2.19 9.79
N TYR A 69 7.81 3.06 10.47
CA TYR A 69 7.49 4.47 10.60
C TYR A 69 7.37 5.15 9.23
N ASN A 70 8.36 4.97 8.35
CA ASN A 70 8.34 5.55 7.01
C ASN A 70 7.16 5.05 6.18
N PHE A 71 6.80 3.77 6.32
CA PHE A 71 5.63 3.21 5.65
C PHE A 71 4.33 3.85 6.14
N LEU A 72 4.10 3.88 7.47
CA LEU A 72 2.90 4.47 8.07
C LEU A 72 2.80 5.97 7.76
N HIS A 73 3.89 6.71 7.87
CA HIS A 73 3.92 8.14 7.55
C HIS A 73 3.64 8.39 6.07
N GLY A 74 4.21 7.58 5.17
CA GLY A 74 3.92 7.66 3.74
C GLY A 74 2.44 7.42 3.43
N MET A 75 1.80 6.47 4.11
CA MET A 75 0.35 6.23 4.00
C MET A 75 -0.46 7.41 4.50
N GLU A 76 -0.13 7.96 5.66
CA GLU A 76 -0.82 9.11 6.24
C GLU A 76 -0.76 10.32 5.30
N VAL A 77 0.43 10.65 4.79
CA VAL A 77 0.62 11.75 3.85
C VAL A 77 -0.15 11.51 2.54
N ALA A 78 -0.16 10.28 2.03
CA ALA A 78 -0.92 9.94 0.83
C ALA A 78 -2.44 10.08 1.04
N MET A 79 -2.94 9.66 2.21
CA MET A 79 -4.34 9.83 2.59
C MET A 79 -4.71 11.31 2.68
N GLN A 80 -3.90 12.12 3.37
CA GLN A 80 -4.12 13.57 3.48
C GLN A 80 -4.15 14.27 2.12
N ARG A 81 -3.23 13.92 1.20
CA ARG A 81 -3.22 14.47 -0.17
C ARG A 81 -4.48 14.10 -0.94
N THR A 82 -4.91 12.84 -0.82
CA THR A 82 -6.12 12.35 -1.49
C THR A 82 -7.37 13.04 -0.94
N GLU A 83 -7.46 13.16 0.39
CA GLU A 83 -8.53 13.88 1.09
C GLU A 83 -8.61 15.32 0.61
N LYS A 84 -7.49 16.05 0.61
CA LYS A 84 -7.42 17.42 0.09
C LYS A 84 -7.92 17.51 -1.35
N HIS A 85 -7.44 16.64 -2.22
CA HIS A 85 -7.82 16.65 -3.63
C HIS A 85 -9.30 16.30 -3.86
N LEU A 86 -9.89 15.42 -3.05
CA LEU A 86 -11.31 15.06 -3.18
C LEU A 86 -12.25 16.13 -2.61
N VAL A 87 -11.89 16.74 -1.49
CA VAL A 87 -12.73 17.72 -0.77
C VAL A 87 -12.52 19.13 -1.31
N GLU A 88 -11.28 19.59 -1.38
CA GLU A 88 -10.97 20.98 -1.76
C GLU A 88 -10.89 21.14 -3.28
N ASP A 89 -10.02 20.37 -3.95
CA ASP A 89 -9.74 20.61 -5.38
C ASP A 89 -10.92 20.22 -6.28
N ARG A 90 -11.58 19.09 -5.98
CA ARG A 90 -12.68 18.55 -6.79
C ARG A 90 -14.07 18.73 -6.20
N GLY A 91 -14.18 18.98 -4.89
CA GLY A 91 -15.48 19.12 -4.22
C GLY A 91 -16.42 17.91 -4.37
N LEU A 92 -15.87 16.70 -4.57
CA LEU A 92 -16.66 15.48 -4.83
C LEU A 92 -17.22 14.85 -3.56
N VAL A 93 -16.56 15.08 -2.42
CA VAL A 93 -16.86 14.47 -1.12
C VAL A 93 -16.82 15.56 -0.05
N GLN A 94 -17.73 15.53 0.92
CA GLN A 94 -17.68 16.40 2.10
C GLN A 94 -16.77 15.80 3.18
N THR A 95 -16.15 16.64 4.01
CA THR A 95 -15.29 16.19 5.11
C THR A 95 -16.03 15.27 6.09
N GLU A 96 -17.31 15.55 6.35
CA GLU A 96 -18.18 14.73 7.20
C GLU A 96 -18.46 13.33 6.63
N GLU A 97 -18.36 13.16 5.31
CA GLU A 97 -18.51 11.84 4.65
C GLU A 97 -17.26 10.98 4.79
N LEU A 98 -16.06 11.59 4.87
CA LEU A 98 -14.80 10.85 4.99
C LEU A 98 -14.62 10.22 6.37
N ARG A 99 -15.07 10.91 7.43
CA ARG A 99 -14.98 10.44 8.83
C ARG A 99 -16.31 10.65 9.54
N PRO A 100 -17.32 9.83 9.25
CA PRO A 100 -18.63 9.96 9.88
C PRO A 100 -18.53 9.67 11.38
N LEU A 101 -19.18 10.49 12.20
CA LEU A 101 -19.37 10.20 13.62
C LEU A 101 -20.27 8.98 13.76
N THR A 102 -19.73 7.87 14.26
CA THR A 102 -20.48 6.62 14.46
C THR A 102 -20.66 6.28 15.93
N MET A 103 -21.82 5.75 16.29
CA MET A 103 -22.11 5.16 17.60
C MET A 103 -22.34 3.66 17.45
N GLN A 104 -21.81 2.90 18.39
CA GLN A 104 -22.08 1.47 18.50
C GLN A 104 -23.36 1.25 19.32
N GLU A 105 -24.33 0.55 18.74
CA GLU A 105 -25.59 0.18 19.40
C GLU A 105 -25.73 -1.35 19.43
N VAL A 106 -26.23 -1.90 20.54
CA VAL A 106 -26.52 -3.33 20.64
C VAL A 106 -27.94 -3.59 20.11
N LYS A 107 -28.06 -4.39 19.04
CA LYS A 107 -29.35 -4.80 18.46
C LYS A 107 -29.51 -6.32 18.49
N TRP A 108 -30.73 -6.77 18.78
CA TRP A 108 -31.09 -8.18 18.65
C TRP A 108 -31.34 -8.52 17.19
N LYS A 109 -30.57 -9.47 16.64
CA LYS A 109 -30.82 -10.03 15.31
C LYS A 109 -31.09 -11.52 15.41
N VAL A 110 -31.99 -12.00 14.57
CA VAL A 110 -32.30 -13.42 14.43
C VAL A 110 -31.26 -14.01 13.49
N GLY A 111 -30.54 -15.05 13.94
CA GLY A 111 -29.63 -15.80 13.08
C GLY A 111 -30.40 -16.68 12.10
N ARG A 112 -29.70 -17.24 11.10
CA ARG A 112 -30.32 -18.21 10.16
C ARG A 112 -30.96 -19.41 10.88
N ASP A 113 -30.43 -19.78 12.04
CA ASP A 113 -30.91 -20.88 12.90
C ASP A 113 -32.17 -20.53 13.72
N GLY A 114 -32.78 -19.36 13.51
CA GLY A 114 -33.96 -18.89 14.27
C GLY A 114 -33.67 -18.35 15.67
N ARG A 115 -32.44 -18.52 16.19
CA ARG A 115 -32.04 -18.02 17.53
C ARG A 115 -31.71 -16.52 17.50
N LYS A 116 -32.18 -15.78 18.52
CA LYS A 116 -31.86 -14.35 18.71
C LYS A 116 -30.46 -14.20 19.33
N ARG A 117 -29.62 -13.34 18.74
CA ARG A 117 -28.30 -12.98 19.27
C ARG A 117 -28.18 -11.46 19.37
N LYS A 118 -27.46 -10.99 20.39
CA LYS A 118 -27.06 -9.57 20.50
C LYS A 118 -25.93 -9.34 19.50
N VAL A 119 -26.14 -8.40 18.58
CA VAL A 119 -25.15 -8.00 17.58
C VAL A 119 -24.85 -6.53 17.80
N LEU A 120 -23.57 -6.20 17.77
CA LEU A 120 -23.12 -4.83 17.86
C LEU A 120 -23.20 -4.22 16.46
N VAL A 121 -23.97 -3.14 16.31
CA VAL A 121 -24.26 -2.50 15.03
C VAL A 121 -23.72 -1.08 15.09
N THR A 122 -22.97 -0.70 14.06
CA THR A 122 -22.48 0.67 13.88
C THR A 122 -23.58 1.52 13.24
N ARG A 123 -23.97 2.60 13.89
CA ARG A 123 -24.90 3.60 13.36
C ARG A 123 -24.18 4.93 13.16
N VAL A 124 -24.39 5.58 12.02
CA VAL A 124 -23.90 6.94 11.79
C VAL A 124 -24.81 7.93 12.53
N LEU A 125 -24.23 8.81 13.35
CA LEU A 125 -24.95 9.78 14.18
C LEU A 125 -25.39 11.02 13.41
N ARG A 126 -24.59 11.44 12.42
CA ARG A 126 -24.88 12.57 11.54
C ARG A 126 -24.69 12.15 10.11
N GLU A 127 -25.76 12.19 9.34
CA GLU A 127 -25.69 12.03 7.89
C GLU A 127 -25.12 13.32 7.29
N ALA A 128 -24.24 13.18 6.30
CA ALA A 128 -23.70 14.33 5.59
C ALA A 128 -24.83 15.08 4.86
N LYS A 129 -24.68 16.40 4.72
CA LYS A 129 -25.65 17.19 3.95
C LYS A 129 -25.57 16.76 2.48
N GLY A 130 -26.69 16.76 1.76
CA GLY A 130 -26.72 16.43 0.33
C GLY A 130 -25.63 17.18 -0.46
N ARG A 131 -25.00 16.50 -1.41
CA ARG A 131 -23.80 17.02 -2.09
C ARG A 131 -24.17 18.21 -2.97
N VAL A 132 -23.26 19.17 -3.10
CA VAL A 132 -23.50 20.36 -3.94
C VAL A 132 -23.76 19.97 -5.39
N PHE A 133 -23.08 18.93 -5.90
CA PHE A 133 -23.27 18.42 -7.26
C PHE A 133 -24.62 17.72 -7.46
N GLU A 134 -25.19 17.08 -6.44
CA GLU A 134 -26.53 16.45 -6.52
C GLU A 134 -27.66 17.48 -6.68
N ARG A 135 -27.41 18.77 -6.47
CA ARG A 135 -28.38 19.84 -6.76
C ARG A 135 -28.49 20.17 -8.25
N PHE A 136 -27.55 19.70 -9.07
CA PHE A 136 -27.47 20.00 -10.51
C PHE A 136 -27.71 18.77 -11.41
N LEU A 137 -28.03 17.61 -10.81
CA LEU A 137 -28.53 16.41 -11.47
C LEU A 137 -30.05 16.34 -11.32
#